data_AF-A0A2D7K5X9-F1
#
_entry.id   AF-A0A2D7K5X9-F1
#
_cell.length_a   1.000
_cell.length_b   1.000
_cell.length_c   1.000
_cell.angle_alpha   90.00
_cell.angle_beta   90.00
_cell.angle_gamma   90.00
#
_symmetry.space_group_name_H-M   'P 1'
#
loop_
_entity.id
_entity.type
_entity.pdbx_description
1 polymer ?
#
loop_
_entity_poly.entity_id
_entity_poly.type
_entity_poly.pdbx_seq_one_letter_code
_entity_poly.pdbx_strand_id
1 'polypeptide(L)'
;MKFNKTKIALVFLSFCVISCLKPITYPNEPSIEYIGFEAMSDSAKLVFSFTDGDGDIGLDQNYLDPPHNPGSFYYYNLYITCFELMDGQWVTATADPQGNNSIMADSITYNFRLEDISIAGQNKALRGDIEVVLEPFYFNPNSNHSDSIRYSILLLDRSLNHSNLLFTPTIYR
;
A
#
# COMPACT_ATOMS: atom_id res chain seq x y z
N MET A 1 37.96 -29.84 -67.41
CA MET A 1 37.17 -28.62 -67.19
C MET A 1 36.22 -28.85 -66.03
N LYS A 2 36.46 -28.12 -64.93
CA LYS A 2 35.58 -27.68 -63.84
C LYS A 2 34.52 -28.63 -63.23
N PHE A 3 34.69 -28.82 -61.91
CA PHE A 3 33.73 -29.31 -60.93
C PHE A 3 32.36 -28.62 -61.02
N ASN A 4 31.28 -29.33 -60.68
CA ASN A 4 30.42 -29.02 -59.51
C ASN A 4 29.17 -29.91 -59.46
N LYS A 5 29.12 -30.85 -58.51
CA LYS A 5 27.87 -31.38 -57.96
C LYS A 5 27.70 -30.79 -56.57
N THR A 6 27.18 -29.56 -56.50
CA THR A 6 26.93 -28.89 -55.23
C THR A 6 25.66 -29.48 -54.61
N LYS A 7 25.81 -30.42 -53.68
CA LYS A 7 24.71 -30.77 -52.77
C LYS A 7 24.60 -29.64 -51.76
N ILE A 8 23.65 -28.74 -51.97
CA ILE A 8 23.31 -27.70 -51.00
C ILE A 8 22.58 -28.41 -49.85
N ALA A 9 23.31 -28.74 -48.80
CA ALA A 9 22.72 -29.12 -47.52
C ALA A 9 22.26 -27.84 -46.83
N LEU A 10 20.96 -27.55 -46.92
CA LEU A 10 20.34 -26.44 -46.21
C LEU A 10 20.19 -26.84 -44.73
N VAL A 11 21.20 -26.53 -43.91
CA VAL A 11 21.10 -26.67 -42.45
C VAL A 11 20.26 -25.48 -41.95
N PHE A 12 18.96 -25.72 -41.75
CA PHE A 12 18.06 -24.77 -41.11
C PHE A 12 18.39 -24.75 -39.61
N LEU A 13 19.38 -23.94 -39.22
CA LEU A 13 19.67 -23.66 -37.82
C LEU A 13 18.56 -22.74 -37.28
N SER A 14 17.48 -23.36 -36.82
CA SER A 14 16.40 -22.70 -36.09
C SER A 14 16.97 -22.10 -34.81
N PHE A 15 17.37 -20.83 -34.89
CA PHE A 15 17.70 -20.01 -33.73
C PHE A 15 16.39 -19.69 -33.01
N CYS A 16 15.93 -20.63 -32.17
CA CYS A 16 14.87 -20.36 -31.21
C CYS A 16 15.41 -19.31 -30.23
N VAL A 17 15.14 -18.04 -30.52
CA VAL A 17 15.28 -16.96 -29.55
C VAL A 17 14.23 -17.20 -28.47
N ILE A 18 14.62 -17.93 -27.44
CA ILE A 18 13.86 -18.07 -26.20
C ILE A 18 13.94 -16.70 -25.53
N SER A 19 13.05 -15.79 -25.91
CA SER A 19 12.81 -14.56 -25.17
C SER A 19 12.13 -14.96 -23.86
N CYS A 20 12.93 -15.36 -22.89
CA CYS A 20 12.48 -15.51 -21.51
C CYS A 20 12.12 -14.10 -21.04
N LEU A 21 10.81 -13.79 -20.94
CA LEU A 21 10.38 -12.61 -20.21
C LEU A 21 11.01 -12.72 -18.83
N LYS A 22 11.81 -11.71 -18.44
CA LYS A 22 12.30 -11.67 -17.06
C LYS A 22 11.07 -11.68 -16.15
N PRO A 23 10.99 -12.60 -15.19
CA PRO A 23 9.97 -12.52 -14.16
C PRO A 23 10.09 -11.13 -13.53
N ILE A 24 8.97 -10.44 -13.36
CA ILE A 24 8.93 -9.23 -12.56
C ILE A 24 9.25 -9.68 -11.13
N THR A 25 10.31 -9.12 -10.57
CA THR A 25 10.72 -9.37 -9.18
C THR A 25 10.51 -8.09 -8.39
N TYR A 26 9.78 -8.18 -7.28
CA TYR A 26 9.64 -7.08 -6.34
C TYR A 26 10.68 -7.21 -5.22
N PRO A 27 11.08 -6.10 -4.58
CA PRO A 27 11.76 -6.15 -3.28
C PRO A 27 10.89 -6.86 -2.24
N ASN A 28 11.51 -7.45 -1.21
CA ASN A 28 10.79 -7.99 -0.05
C ASN A 28 10.16 -6.88 0.81
N GLU A 29 10.67 -5.65 0.72
CA GLU A 29 10.00 -4.51 1.35
C GLU A 29 8.76 -4.15 0.53
N PRO A 30 7.58 -3.98 1.17
CA PRO A 30 6.38 -3.61 0.45
C PRO A 30 6.52 -2.23 -0.18
N SER A 31 6.00 -2.03 -1.38
CA SER A 31 5.90 -0.70 -1.99
C SER A 31 4.45 -0.38 -2.31
N ILE A 32 4.03 0.85 -2.03
CA ILE A 32 2.65 1.30 -2.19
C ILE A 32 2.54 2.55 -3.06
N GLU A 33 1.46 2.64 -3.82
CA GLU A 33 1.15 3.77 -4.71
C GLU A 33 -0.33 4.15 -4.61
N TYR A 34 -0.62 5.45 -4.59
CA TYR A 34 -1.98 5.96 -4.49
C TYR A 34 -2.79 5.64 -5.75
N ILE A 35 -4.00 5.13 -5.57
CA ILE A 35 -4.95 4.88 -6.67
C ILE A 35 -6.09 5.88 -6.64
N GLY A 36 -6.77 6.01 -5.50
CA GLY A 36 -8.01 6.78 -5.47
C GLY A 36 -8.60 7.02 -4.09
N PHE A 37 -9.49 7.99 -4.03
CA PHE A 37 -10.27 8.35 -2.86
C PHE A 37 -11.69 8.71 -3.30
N GLU A 38 -12.68 8.14 -2.63
CA GLU A 38 -14.10 8.41 -2.87
C GLU A 38 -14.76 8.77 -1.55
N ALA A 39 -15.12 10.04 -1.38
CA ALA A 39 -15.93 10.47 -0.26
C ALA A 39 -17.34 9.86 -0.39
N MET A 40 -17.81 9.25 0.70
CA MET A 40 -19.20 8.86 0.87
C MET A 40 -19.86 9.93 1.77
N SER A 41 -21.00 9.63 2.41
CA SER A 41 -21.64 10.57 3.34
C SER A 41 -20.68 10.98 4.45
N ASP A 42 -20.49 10.06 5.40
CA ASP A 42 -19.70 10.34 6.61
C ASP A 42 -18.37 9.58 6.55
N SER A 43 -18.30 8.49 5.79
CA SER A 43 -17.09 7.69 5.54
C SER A 43 -16.46 8.01 4.19
N ALA A 44 -15.30 7.42 3.92
CA ALA A 44 -14.70 7.46 2.60
C ALA A 44 -14.00 6.16 2.27
N LYS A 45 -13.93 5.84 0.98
CA LYS A 45 -13.12 4.74 0.46
C LYS A 45 -11.76 5.27 0.04
N LEU A 46 -10.70 4.64 0.52
CA LEU A 46 -9.32 4.93 0.14
C LEU A 46 -8.71 3.69 -0.51
N VAL A 47 -8.09 3.86 -1.68
CA VAL A 47 -7.52 2.77 -2.47
C VAL A 47 -6.06 3.08 -2.81
N PHE A 48 -5.19 2.09 -2.61
CA PHE A 48 -3.77 2.14 -2.99
C PHE A 48 -3.31 0.76 -3.47
N SER A 49 -2.40 0.70 -4.45
CA SER A 49 -1.77 -0.56 -4.86
C SER A 49 -0.63 -0.90 -3.93
N PHE A 50 -0.29 -2.18 -3.84
CA PHE A 50 0.92 -2.67 -3.21
C PHE A 50 1.65 -3.70 -4.09
N THR A 51 2.96 -3.81 -3.88
CA THR A 51 3.80 -4.91 -4.35
C THR A 51 4.65 -5.43 -3.21
N ASP A 52 4.90 -6.73 -3.18
CA ASP A 52 5.72 -7.40 -2.17
C ASP A 52 6.43 -8.64 -2.76
N GLY A 53 7.67 -8.88 -2.35
CA GLY A 53 8.58 -9.82 -3.01
C GLY A 53 8.52 -11.25 -2.49
N ASP A 54 8.32 -11.42 -1.18
CA ASP A 54 8.30 -12.70 -0.48
C ASP A 54 6.92 -13.12 0.03
N GLY A 55 5.92 -12.26 -0.16
CA GLY A 55 4.50 -12.57 -0.02
C GLY A 55 4.03 -12.62 1.42
N ASP A 56 4.58 -11.75 2.28
CA ASP A 56 4.35 -11.78 3.72
C ASP A 56 3.49 -10.61 4.23
N ILE A 57 2.70 -10.00 3.34
CA ILE A 57 1.64 -9.04 3.67
C ILE A 57 0.54 -9.64 4.55
N GLY A 58 0.13 -8.85 5.55
CA GLY A 58 -0.99 -9.17 6.41
C GLY A 58 -0.62 -10.16 7.51
N LEU A 59 -1.49 -10.35 8.49
CA LEU A 59 -1.17 -11.13 9.69
C LEU A 59 -2.41 -11.88 10.17
N ASP A 60 -2.21 -13.13 10.62
CA ASP A 60 -3.28 -13.89 11.29
C ASP A 60 -3.78 -13.10 12.51
N GLN A 61 -5.11 -12.90 12.60
CA GLN A 61 -5.74 -12.16 13.69
C GLN A 61 -5.47 -12.78 15.06
N ASN A 62 -5.20 -14.08 15.12
CA ASN A 62 -4.92 -14.82 16.35
C ASN A 62 -3.42 -14.84 16.70
N TYR A 63 -2.54 -14.34 15.82
CA TYR A 63 -1.12 -14.24 16.10
C TYR A 63 -0.82 -13.07 17.03
N LEU A 64 -0.93 -13.30 18.34
CA LEU A 64 -0.83 -12.27 19.37
C LEU A 64 0.49 -12.31 20.15
N ASP A 65 1.46 -13.09 19.69
CA ASP A 65 2.79 -13.15 20.30
C ASP A 65 3.63 -11.92 19.93
N PRO A 66 4.58 -11.50 20.79
CA PRO A 66 5.52 -10.44 20.44
C PRO A 66 6.29 -10.73 19.14
N PRO A 67 6.50 -9.73 18.27
CA PRO A 67 6.23 -8.31 18.47
C PRO A 67 4.80 -7.87 18.11
N HIS A 68 3.89 -8.78 17.74
CA HIS A 68 2.55 -8.46 17.24
C HIS A 68 1.44 -8.50 18.30
N ASN A 69 1.81 -8.51 19.58
CA ASN A 69 0.91 -8.51 20.72
C ASN A 69 0.17 -7.16 20.87
N PRO A 70 -1.02 -7.13 21.50
CA PRO A 70 -1.74 -5.88 21.78
C PRO A 70 -0.86 -4.85 22.51
N GLY A 71 -0.98 -3.59 22.09
CA GLY A 71 -0.18 -2.47 22.60
C GLY A 71 1.20 -2.29 21.93
N SER A 72 1.63 -3.23 21.08
CA SER A 72 2.81 -3.05 20.24
C SER A 72 2.53 -2.18 19.02
N PHE A 73 3.55 -1.47 18.55
CA PHE A 73 3.54 -0.81 17.23
C PHE A 73 3.38 -1.79 16.07
N TYR A 74 3.63 -3.08 16.26
CA TYR A 74 3.43 -4.09 15.20
C TYR A 74 2.11 -4.85 15.36
N TYR A 75 1.21 -4.39 16.24
CA TYR A 75 -0.12 -4.98 16.38
C TYR A 75 -0.99 -4.75 15.13
N TYR A 76 -0.98 -3.53 14.60
CA TYR A 76 -1.52 -3.20 13.29
C TYR A 76 -0.41 -3.24 12.25
N ASN A 77 -0.78 -3.44 10.99
CA ASN A 77 0.14 -3.51 9.86
C ASN A 77 -0.21 -2.52 8.76
N LEU A 78 -1.28 -1.75 8.91
CA LEU A 78 -1.62 -0.62 8.05
C LEU A 78 -1.99 0.58 8.91
N TYR A 79 -1.24 1.66 8.77
CA TYR A 79 -1.42 2.91 9.49
C TYR A 79 -1.81 4.02 8.53
N ILE A 80 -2.94 4.67 8.79
CA ILE A 80 -3.42 5.80 8.00
C ILE A 80 -3.68 6.97 8.93
N THR A 81 -3.04 8.11 8.67
CA THR A 81 -3.16 9.32 9.50
C THR A 81 -3.73 10.46 8.68
N CYS A 82 -4.76 11.13 9.21
CA CYS A 82 -5.36 12.30 8.57
C CYS A 82 -4.60 13.59 8.92
N PHE A 83 -4.50 14.49 7.94
CA PHE A 83 -3.92 15.81 8.09
C PHE A 83 -4.88 16.86 7.54
N GLU A 84 -4.91 18.02 8.18
CA GLU A 84 -5.63 19.22 7.74
C GLU A 84 -4.61 20.30 7.33
N LEU A 85 -4.98 21.14 6.36
CA LEU A 85 -4.15 22.27 5.93
C LEU A 85 -4.49 23.51 6.77
N MET A 86 -3.57 23.90 7.65
CA MET A 86 -3.73 25.08 8.53
C MET A 86 -2.62 26.08 8.24
N ASP A 87 -3.00 27.32 7.92
CA ASP A 87 -2.05 28.41 7.61
C ASP A 87 -0.99 28.02 6.56
N GLY A 88 -1.41 27.23 5.57
CA GLY A 88 -0.54 26.73 4.49
C GLY A 88 0.40 25.60 4.90
N GLN A 89 0.26 25.03 6.10
CA GLN A 89 1.04 23.90 6.59
C GLN A 89 0.15 22.70 6.88
N TRP A 90 0.63 21.50 6.54
CA TRP A 90 -0.06 20.27 6.87
C TRP A 90 0.21 19.88 8.31
N VAL A 91 -0.85 19.79 9.11
CA VAL A 91 -0.78 19.39 10.51
C VAL A 91 -1.66 18.17 10.73
N THR A 92 -1.27 17.30 11.67
CA THR A 92 -2.08 16.13 12.01
C THR A 92 -3.46 16.60 12.46
N ALA A 93 -4.50 16.02 11.87
CA ALA A 93 -5.88 16.34 12.23
C ALA A 93 -6.23 15.65 13.55
N THR A 94 -7.02 16.31 14.39
CA THR A 94 -7.46 15.79 15.69
C THR A 94 -8.98 15.75 15.77
N ALA A 95 -9.50 14.84 16.59
CA ALA A 95 -10.92 14.71 16.89
C ALA A 95 -11.38 15.76 17.93
N ASP A 96 -10.83 16.99 17.86
CA ASP A 96 -11.20 18.09 18.76
C ASP A 96 -12.68 18.47 18.58
N PRO A 97 -13.53 18.32 19.62
CA PRO A 97 -14.95 18.65 19.52
C PRO A 97 -15.19 20.16 19.35
N GLN A 98 -14.22 21.02 19.67
CA GLN A 98 -14.31 22.46 19.45
C GLN A 98 -13.90 22.87 18.03
N GLY A 99 -13.33 21.94 17.26
CA GLY A 99 -12.99 22.15 15.86
C GLY A 99 -11.70 22.92 15.59
N ASN A 100 -10.95 23.35 16.61
CA ASN A 100 -9.75 24.19 16.42
C ASN A 100 -8.46 23.36 16.27
N ASN A 101 -8.60 22.06 15.97
CA ASN A 101 -7.50 21.11 15.86
C ASN A 101 -6.55 21.11 17.08
N SER A 102 -7.11 21.10 18.29
CA SER A 102 -6.34 21.12 19.54
C SER A 102 -5.34 19.95 19.64
N ILE A 103 -4.09 20.26 20.03
CA ILE A 103 -3.04 19.26 20.30
C ILE A 103 -3.32 18.36 21.51
N MET A 104 -4.32 18.70 22.32
CA MET A 104 -4.76 17.90 23.47
C MET A 104 -5.82 16.86 23.09
N ALA A 105 -6.37 16.93 21.88
CA ALA A 105 -7.31 15.94 21.36
C ALA A 105 -6.58 14.82 20.63
N ASP A 106 -7.22 13.66 20.54
CA ASP A 106 -6.64 12.50 19.85
C ASP A 106 -6.48 12.77 18.36
N SER A 107 -5.37 12.30 17.79
CA SER A 107 -5.14 12.35 16.34
C SER A 107 -6.11 11.42 15.61
N ILE A 108 -6.60 11.87 14.45
CA ILE A 108 -7.45 11.06 13.59
C ILE A 108 -6.57 10.06 12.84
N THR A 109 -6.66 8.80 13.25
CA THR A 109 -5.92 7.68 12.66
C THR A 109 -6.85 6.51 12.38
N TYR A 110 -6.58 5.76 11.31
CA TYR A 110 -7.25 4.53 10.95
C TYR A 110 -6.19 3.45 10.85
N ASN A 111 -6.18 2.55 11.84
CA ASN A 111 -5.20 1.49 11.92
C ASN A 111 -5.90 0.17 11.65
N PHE A 112 -5.39 -0.59 10.70
CA PHE A 112 -5.94 -1.87 10.29
C PHE A 112 -4.95 -2.99 10.52
N ARG A 113 -5.48 -4.16 10.86
CA ARG A 113 -4.75 -5.41 10.91
C ARG A 113 -5.22 -6.25 9.73
N LEU A 114 -4.60 -6.01 8.57
CA LEU A 114 -4.85 -6.76 7.35
C LEU A 114 -4.62 -8.25 7.58
N GLU A 115 -5.49 -9.07 7.02
CA GLU A 115 -5.41 -10.53 7.07
C GLU A 115 -4.22 -11.07 6.27
N ASP A 116 -3.68 -12.21 6.69
CA ASP A 116 -2.65 -12.92 5.93
C ASP A 116 -3.18 -13.33 4.55
N ILE A 117 -2.58 -12.77 3.49
CA ILE A 117 -2.92 -13.04 2.09
C ILE A 117 -1.89 -13.92 1.38
N SER A 118 -1.04 -14.61 2.12
CA SER A 118 -0.01 -15.51 1.58
C SER A 118 -0.59 -16.53 0.61
N ILE A 119 0.11 -16.71 -0.51
CA ILE A 119 -0.22 -17.74 -1.50
C ILE A 119 0.73 -18.93 -1.39
N ALA A 120 0.19 -20.13 -1.63
CA ALA A 120 1.01 -21.34 -1.74
C ALA A 120 1.71 -21.40 -3.12
N GLY A 121 2.96 -21.84 -3.15
CA GLY A 121 3.71 -22.04 -4.40
C GLY A 121 5.16 -21.60 -4.33
N GLN A 122 5.85 -21.67 -5.46
CA GLN A 122 7.26 -21.25 -5.58
C GLN A 122 7.40 -19.74 -5.77
N ASN A 123 6.44 -19.08 -6.44
CA ASN A 123 6.41 -17.63 -6.57
C ASN A 123 5.43 -17.07 -5.53
N LYS A 124 5.98 -16.40 -4.52
CA LYS A 124 5.22 -15.80 -3.43
C LYS A 124 4.99 -14.31 -3.62
N ALA A 125 5.63 -13.69 -4.62
CA ALA A 125 5.52 -12.26 -4.84
C ALA A 125 4.05 -11.86 -5.04
N LEU A 126 3.62 -10.84 -4.30
CA LEU A 126 2.26 -10.33 -4.33
C LEU A 126 2.22 -8.98 -5.04
N ARG A 127 1.13 -8.75 -5.76
CA ARG A 127 0.69 -7.41 -6.13
C ARG A 127 -0.83 -7.35 -6.09
N GLY A 128 -1.36 -6.20 -5.73
CA GLY A 128 -2.80 -5.97 -5.76
C GLY A 128 -3.15 -4.59 -5.26
N ASP A 129 -4.43 -4.38 -5.03
CA ASP A 129 -4.97 -3.15 -4.52
C ASP A 129 -5.56 -3.41 -3.13
N ILE A 130 -5.29 -2.52 -2.19
CA ILE A 130 -5.93 -2.49 -0.87
C ILE A 130 -6.98 -1.38 -0.90
N GLU A 131 -8.21 -1.77 -0.63
CA GLU A 131 -9.35 -0.85 -0.42
C GLU A 131 -9.72 -0.87 1.06
N VAL A 132 -9.73 0.30 1.69
CA VAL A 132 -10.19 0.48 3.07
C VAL A 132 -11.29 1.52 3.14
N VAL A 133 -12.19 1.35 4.11
CA VAL A 133 -13.23 2.32 4.44
C VAL A 133 -12.78 3.09 5.68
N LEU A 134 -12.65 4.41 5.55
CA LEU A 134 -12.35 5.33 6.63
C LEU A 134 -13.66 5.72 7.32
N GLU A 135 -13.89 5.16 8.50
CA GLU A 135 -15.14 5.29 9.25
C GLU A 135 -14.86 5.45 10.76
N PRO A 136 -15.80 5.96 11.58
CA PRO A 136 -17.15 6.44 11.21
C PRO A 136 -17.13 7.76 10.44
N PHE A 137 -16.09 8.57 10.63
CA PHE A 137 -15.86 9.80 9.88
C PHE A 137 -14.50 9.73 9.20
N TYR A 138 -14.36 10.19 7.96
CA TYR A 138 -13.04 10.29 7.28
C TYR A 138 -12.27 11.58 7.65
N PHE A 139 -12.88 12.49 8.40
CA PHE A 139 -12.34 13.78 8.83
C PHE A 139 -13.04 14.20 10.15
N ASN A 140 -12.64 15.31 10.78
CA ASN A 140 -13.38 15.85 11.93
C ASN A 140 -14.56 16.72 11.46
N PRO A 141 -15.84 16.31 11.66
CA PRO A 141 -17.00 17.10 11.26
C PRO A 141 -17.15 18.45 11.95
N ASN A 142 -16.49 18.64 13.09
CA ASN A 142 -16.50 19.90 13.82
C ASN A 142 -15.33 20.81 13.42
N SER A 143 -14.33 20.31 12.68
CA SER A 143 -13.13 21.09 12.35
C SER A 143 -13.45 22.24 11.39
N ASN A 144 -13.00 23.44 11.76
CA ASN A 144 -13.05 24.64 10.92
C ASN A 144 -11.89 24.71 9.90
N HIS A 145 -11.05 23.67 9.82
CA HIS A 145 -9.88 23.55 8.94
C HIS A 145 -9.96 22.32 8.01
N SER A 146 -11.12 21.64 7.95
CA SER A 146 -11.29 20.37 7.23
C SER A 146 -11.70 20.49 5.76
N ASP A 147 -11.52 21.68 5.15
CA ASP A 147 -11.77 21.93 3.72
C ASP A 147 -10.74 21.25 2.82
N SER A 148 -9.49 21.17 3.31
CA SER A 148 -8.36 20.59 2.61
C SER A 148 -7.70 19.55 3.50
N ILE A 149 -7.90 18.27 3.18
CA ILE A 149 -7.31 17.16 3.92
C ILE A 149 -6.36 16.34 3.06
N ARG A 150 -5.51 15.54 3.70
CA ARG A 150 -4.75 14.46 3.06
C ARG A 150 -4.48 13.35 4.07
N TYR A 151 -4.06 12.20 3.57
CA TYR A 151 -3.65 11.07 4.42
C TYR A 151 -2.20 10.70 4.18
N SER A 152 -1.51 10.29 5.25
CA SER A 152 -0.32 9.44 5.11
C SER A 152 -0.71 7.98 5.27
N ILE A 153 -0.09 7.09 4.51
CA ILE A 153 -0.33 5.65 4.52
C ILE A 153 1.03 4.95 4.71
N LEU A 154 1.08 4.03 5.68
CA LEU A 154 2.22 3.17 5.93
C LEU A 154 1.75 1.72 6.08
N LEU A 155 2.19 0.87 5.16
CA LEU A 155 2.00 -0.59 5.20
C LEU A 155 3.26 -1.25 5.77
N LEU A 156 3.09 -2.25 6.63
CA LEU A 156 4.13 -3.11 7.15
C LEU A 156 3.83 -4.55 6.76
N ASP A 157 4.88 -5.31 6.45
CA ASP A 157 4.77 -6.75 6.28
C ASP A 157 5.00 -7.50 7.60
N ARG A 158 4.92 -8.84 7.57
CA ARG A 158 5.15 -9.67 8.77
C ARG A 158 6.62 -9.78 9.17
N SER A 159 7.54 -9.58 8.23
CA SER A 159 8.97 -9.48 8.51
C SER A 159 9.38 -8.13 9.09
N LEU A 160 8.41 -7.25 9.36
CA LEU A 160 8.57 -5.91 9.92
C LEU A 160 9.24 -4.91 8.96
N ASN A 161 9.28 -5.20 7.66
CA ASN A 161 9.69 -4.17 6.70
C ASN A 161 8.54 -3.17 6.54
N HIS A 162 8.93 -1.92 6.39
CA HIS A 162 8.01 -0.81 6.23
C HIS A 162 7.99 -0.42 4.76
N SER A 163 6.83 -0.11 4.22
CA SER A 163 6.74 0.48 2.89
C SER A 163 7.24 1.92 2.83
N ASN A 164 7.37 2.44 1.61
CA ASN A 164 7.46 3.88 1.41
C ASN A 164 6.28 4.60 2.08
N LEU A 165 6.56 5.72 2.77
CA LEU A 165 5.49 6.56 3.33
C LEU A 165 4.77 7.28 2.19
N LEU A 166 3.54 6.85 1.93
CA LEU A 166 2.71 7.40 0.86
C LEU A 166 1.86 8.55 1.41
N PHE A 167 1.82 9.67 0.68
CA PHE A 167 0.85 10.73 0.93
C PHE A 167 -0.16 10.77 -0.23
N THR A 168 -1.44 10.85 0.10
CA THR A 168 -2.47 11.13 -0.90
C THR A 168 -2.27 12.53 -1.48
N PRO A 169 -2.80 12.81 -2.70
CA PRO A 169 -3.06 14.18 -3.10
C PRO A 169 -3.96 14.91 -2.09
N THR A 170 -4.06 16.23 -2.23
CA THR A 170 -5.05 17.02 -1.49
C THR A 170 -6.45 16.59 -1.88
N ILE A 171 -7.26 16.31 -0.87
CA ILE A 171 -8.67 16.01 -0.98
C ILE A 171 -9.43 17.26 -0.52
N TYR A 172 -10.24 17.81 -1.40
CA TYR A 172 -11.10 18.95 -1.12
C TYR A 172 -12.50 18.46 -0.73
N ARG A 173 -13.08 19.09 0.31
CA ARG A 173 -14.40 18.74 0.86
C ARG A 173 -15.42 19.85 0.69
#